data_AF-A0A838H7H4-F1
#
_entry.id   AF-A0A838H7H4-F1
#
_cell.length_a   1.000
_cell.length_b   1.000
_cell.length_c   1.000
_cell.angle_alpha   90.00
_cell.angle_beta   90.00
_cell.angle_gamma   90.00
#
_symmetry.space_group_name_H-M   'P 1'
#
loop_
_entity.id
_entity.type
_entity.pdbx_description
1 polymer ?
#
loop_
_entity_poly.entity_id
_entity_poly.type
_entity_poly.pdbx_seq_one_letter_code
_entity_poly.pdbx_strand_id
1 'polypeptide(L)'
;MSMLHSSTFVFRLTDLRDGIGLLDEEIPGSQNEDWELLLRASRRHPIMHVDAPLVAVRWGQSSYFSRQWRSRVDSLLWLMERYPEIGVDAVGGARVSGQIGFGLACLGDRRGAVHWAWKAFRQRRQEWRSAATLLVAFRVISGERLLAILHRFGRGV
;
A
#
# COMPACT_ATOMS: atom_id res chain seq x y z
N MET A 1 9.69 -0.47 -0.61
CA MET A 1 8.77 0.69 -0.72
C MET A 1 9.29 1.79 0.17
N SER A 2 9.44 2.99 -0.40
CA SER A 2 9.60 4.23 0.35
C SER A 2 8.22 4.69 0.80
N MET A 3 7.94 4.68 2.11
CA MET A 3 6.76 5.35 2.64
C MET A 3 7.08 6.84 2.74
N LEU A 4 6.88 7.58 1.65
CA LEU A 4 7.01 9.03 1.63
C LEU A 4 5.61 9.62 1.75
N HIS A 5 5.41 10.52 2.70
CA HIS A 5 4.12 11.17 2.87
C HIS A 5 3.98 12.28 1.81
N SER A 6 2.85 12.37 1.11
CA SER A 6 2.68 13.33 -0.01
C SER A 6 2.96 14.79 0.38
N SER A 7 2.74 15.18 1.64
CA SER A 7 3.09 16.51 2.16
C SER A 7 4.60 16.82 2.16
N THR A 8 5.46 15.85 1.87
CA THR A 8 6.92 16.02 1.79
C THR A 8 7.40 16.13 0.36
N PHE A 9 6.51 16.05 -0.63
CA PHE A 9 6.90 16.15 -2.02
C PHE A 9 7.08 17.59 -2.45
N VAL A 10 8.19 17.84 -3.12
CA VAL A 10 8.50 19.11 -3.77
C VAL A 10 8.87 18.79 -5.21
N PHE A 11 8.22 19.47 -6.15
CA PHE A 11 8.45 19.26 -7.57
C PHE A 11 8.75 20.58 -8.27
N ARG A 12 9.54 20.51 -9.32
CA ARG A 12 9.58 21.58 -10.32
C ARG A 12 8.27 21.53 -11.10
N LEU A 13 7.60 22.68 -11.25
CA LEU A 13 6.31 22.74 -11.93
C LEU A 13 6.37 22.22 -13.39
N THR A 14 7.47 22.52 -14.10
CA THR A 14 7.73 22.02 -15.46
C THR A 14 7.83 20.50 -15.50
N ASP A 15 8.50 19.90 -14.51
CA ASP A 15 8.68 18.45 -14.45
C ASP A 15 7.33 17.76 -14.21
N LEU A 16 6.41 18.37 -13.45
CA LEU A 16 5.03 17.86 -13.28
C LEU A 16 4.17 18.06 -14.53
N ARG A 17 4.24 19.22 -15.20
CA ARG A 17 3.38 19.52 -16.36
C ARG A 17 3.78 18.76 -17.62
N ASP A 18 5.09 18.66 -17.86
CA ASP A 18 5.62 18.24 -19.16
C ASP A 18 6.33 16.87 -19.10
N GLY A 19 6.41 16.26 -17.91
CA GLY A 19 7.24 15.08 -17.68
C GLY A 19 6.56 13.96 -16.89
N ILE A 20 6.55 14.10 -15.56
CA ILE A 20 6.00 13.12 -14.62
C ILE A 20 4.47 13.06 -14.75
N GLY A 21 3.83 14.21 -14.97
CA GLY A 21 2.38 14.39 -14.98
C GLY A 21 1.84 14.84 -13.61
N LEU A 22 0.66 15.47 -13.61
CA LEU A 22 -0.08 15.81 -12.39
C LEU A 22 -0.60 14.55 -11.67
N LEU A 23 -1.16 14.72 -10.46
CA LEU A 23 -1.84 13.63 -9.76
C LEU A 23 -2.96 13.06 -10.63
N ASP A 24 -3.10 11.75 -10.61
CA ASP A 24 -4.19 11.06 -11.30
C ASP A 24 -5.42 11.03 -10.38
N GLU A 25 -6.45 11.78 -10.76
CA GLU A 25 -7.70 11.89 -10.01
C GLU A 25 -8.60 10.65 -10.15
N GLU A 26 -8.26 9.71 -11.06
CA GLU A 26 -8.99 8.45 -11.22
C GLU A 26 -8.65 7.43 -10.13
N ILE A 27 -7.59 7.66 -9.33
CA ILE A 27 -7.17 6.75 -8.26
C ILE A 27 -8.30 6.61 -7.22
N PRO A 28 -8.80 5.39 -6.96
CA PRO A 28 -9.92 5.18 -6.03
C PRO A 28 -9.65 5.74 -4.63
N GLY A 29 -10.33 6.84 -4.29
CA GLY A 29 -10.20 7.52 -3.00
C GLY A 29 -8.80 8.05 -2.70
N SER A 30 -7.96 8.29 -3.73
CA SER A 30 -6.61 8.86 -3.61
C SER A 30 -5.66 8.08 -2.69
N GLN A 31 -5.93 6.81 -2.38
CA GLN A 31 -5.20 6.04 -1.35
C GLN A 31 -3.73 5.77 -1.67
N ASN A 32 -3.36 5.76 -2.96
CA ASN A 32 -2.00 5.43 -3.43
C ASN A 32 -1.45 6.52 -4.38
N GLU A 33 -1.93 7.75 -4.26
CA GLU A 33 -1.52 8.87 -5.14
C GLU A 33 0.00 9.13 -5.08
N ASP A 34 0.57 9.01 -3.89
CA ASP A 34 1.98 9.20 -3.62
C ASP A 34 2.83 8.12 -4.28
N TRP A 35 2.37 6.87 -4.18
CA TRP A 35 3.08 5.74 -4.75
C TRP A 35 2.97 5.69 -6.27
N GLU A 36 1.80 6.01 -6.83
CA GLU A 36 1.58 6.12 -8.27
C GLU A 36 2.52 7.19 -8.88
N LEU A 37 2.61 8.35 -8.25
CA LEU A 37 3.48 9.44 -8.70
C LEU A 37 4.96 9.05 -8.63
N LEU A 38 5.36 8.34 -7.57
CA LEU A 38 6.72 7.79 -7.44
C LEU A 38 7.02 6.73 -8.51
N LEU A 39 6.07 5.87 -8.86
CA LEU A 39 6.23 4.89 -9.93
C LEU A 39 6.48 5.60 -11.26
N ARG A 40 5.70 6.63 -11.61
CA ARG A 40 5.94 7.45 -12.81
C ARG A 40 7.29 8.16 -12.78
N ALA A 41 7.65 8.76 -11.65
CA ALA A 41 8.95 9.41 -11.48
C ALA A 41 10.12 8.42 -11.65
N SER A 42 10.00 7.21 -11.10
CA SER A 42 11.05 6.17 -11.15
C SER A 42 11.33 5.66 -12.55
N ARG A 43 10.34 5.74 -13.46
CA ARG A 43 10.51 5.39 -14.88
C ARG A 43 11.35 6.42 -15.64
N ARG A 44 11.47 7.64 -15.12
CA ARG A 44 12.24 8.73 -15.76
C ARG A 44 13.67 8.79 -15.22
N HIS A 45 13.83 8.69 -13.91
CA HIS A 45 15.13 8.75 -13.25
C HIS A 45 15.20 7.80 -12.04
N PRO A 46 16.39 7.27 -11.72
CA PRO A 46 16.59 6.50 -10.49
C PRO A 46 16.19 7.29 -9.24
N ILE A 47 15.53 6.62 -8.29
CA ILE A 47 15.24 7.19 -6.98
C ILE A 47 16.47 7.08 -6.09
N MET A 48 17.05 8.21 -5.70
CA MET A 48 18.15 8.25 -4.74
C MET A 48 17.63 8.04 -3.32
N HIS A 49 18.21 7.09 -2.60
CA HIS A 49 17.95 6.92 -1.17
C HIS A 49 18.86 7.86 -0.37
N VAL A 50 18.25 8.74 0.42
CA VAL A 50 18.96 9.62 1.35
C VAL A 50 18.70 9.12 2.77
N ASP A 51 19.73 8.57 3.40
CA ASP A 51 19.65 8.04 4.77
C ASP A 51 19.83 9.15 5.81
N ALA A 52 18.96 10.15 5.74
CA ALA A 52 18.90 11.25 6.69
C ALA A 52 17.44 11.60 7.03
N PRO A 53 17.11 11.89 8.29
CA PRO A 53 15.76 12.24 8.69
C PRO A 53 15.43 13.69 8.31
N LEU A 54 15.22 13.93 7.01
CA LEU A 54 15.01 15.27 6.46
C LEU A 54 13.62 15.84 6.76
N VAL A 55 12.65 14.99 7.12
CA VAL A 55 11.28 15.41 7.40
C VAL A 55 10.71 14.67 8.60
N ALA A 56 9.97 15.39 9.45
CA ALA A 56 9.22 14.83 10.57
C ALA A 56 7.71 14.90 10.26
N VAL A 57 7.08 13.74 10.11
CA VAL A 57 5.63 13.62 9.85
C VAL A 57 4.93 13.17 11.13
N ARG A 58 4.04 14.01 11.66
CA ARG A 58 3.20 13.63 12.81
C ARG A 58 2.00 12.81 12.32
N TRP A 59 2.00 11.53 12.65
CA TRP A 59 0.87 10.64 12.39
C TRP A 59 -0.22 10.88 13.46
N GLY A 60 -1.35 11.46 13.05
CA GLY A 60 -2.51 11.62 13.92
C GLY A 60 -3.35 10.34 14.03
N GLN A 61 -4.09 10.19 15.13
CA GLN A 61 -5.08 9.11 15.35
C GLN A 61 -6.25 9.18 14.34
N SER A 62 -6.39 10.28 13.61
CA SER A 62 -7.49 10.61 12.71
C SER A 62 -7.09 10.58 11.24
N SER A 63 -6.15 9.72 10.82
CA SER A 63 -5.93 9.52 9.38
C SER A 63 -7.27 9.14 8.74
N TYR A 64 -7.76 10.00 7.83
CA TYR A 64 -9.04 9.84 7.12
C TYR A 64 -9.16 8.45 6.50
N PHE A 65 -8.02 7.90 6.06
CA PHE A 65 -7.92 6.63 5.37
C PHE A 65 -7.87 5.39 6.26
N SER A 66 -7.64 5.54 7.58
CA SER A 66 -7.30 4.44 8.51
C SER A 66 -8.31 3.28 8.56
N ARG A 67 -9.56 3.50 8.12
CA ARG A 67 -10.66 2.51 8.19
C ARG A 67 -11.38 2.31 6.86
N GLN A 68 -10.89 2.91 5.77
CA GLN A 68 -11.53 2.82 4.45
C GLN A 68 -11.04 1.60 3.68
N TRP A 69 -11.28 0.41 4.21
CA TRP A 69 -10.77 -0.84 3.65
C TRP A 69 -11.18 -1.08 2.20
N ARG A 70 -12.43 -0.74 1.85
CA ARG A 70 -12.92 -0.87 0.46
C ARG A 70 -12.10 0.00 -0.50
N SER A 71 -12.01 1.31 -0.23
CA SER A 71 -11.23 2.23 -1.06
C SER A 71 -9.74 1.83 -1.15
N ARG A 72 -9.15 1.35 -0.05
CA ARG A 72 -7.77 0.81 -0.06
C ARG A 72 -7.62 -0.39 -1.00
N VAL A 73 -8.53 -1.37 -0.90
CA VAL A 73 -8.52 -2.56 -1.76
C VAL A 73 -8.69 -2.15 -3.22
N ASP A 74 -9.68 -1.32 -3.51
CA ASP A 74 -9.98 -0.89 -4.88
C ASP A 74 -8.80 -0.12 -5.49
N SER A 75 -8.14 0.74 -4.71
CA SER A 75 -6.96 1.49 -5.17
C SER A 75 -5.75 0.58 -5.43
N LEU A 76 -5.52 -0.44 -4.60
CA LEU A 76 -4.43 -1.40 -4.83
C LEU A 76 -4.68 -2.28 -6.04
N LEU A 77 -5.95 -2.67 -6.29
CA LEU A 77 -6.34 -3.40 -7.49
C LEU A 77 -6.13 -2.55 -8.76
N TRP A 78 -6.62 -1.31 -8.74
CA TRP A 78 -6.41 -0.33 -9.81
C TRP A 78 -4.91 -0.16 -10.12
N LEU A 79 -4.10 -0.04 -9.07
CA LEU A 79 -2.67 0.15 -9.25
C LEU A 79 -1.99 -1.10 -9.84
N MET A 80 -2.38 -2.31 -9.43
CA MET A 80 -1.86 -3.55 -10.01
C MET A 80 -2.26 -3.73 -11.49
N GLU A 81 -3.43 -3.26 -11.87
CA GLU A 81 -3.88 -3.26 -13.27
C GLU A 81 -3.07 -2.26 -14.10
N ARG A 82 -2.82 -1.06 -13.55
CA ARG A 82 -2.08 0.00 -14.23
C ARG A 82 -0.57 -0.26 -14.32
N TYR A 83 -0.01 -0.92 -13.30
CA TYR A 83 1.41 -1.21 -13.15
C TYR A 83 1.64 -2.73 -12.94
N PRO A 84 1.48 -3.54 -14.00
CA PRO A 84 1.56 -5.00 -13.92
C PRO A 84 2.94 -5.50 -13.45
N GLU A 85 4.00 -4.70 -13.58
CA GLU A 85 5.33 -4.99 -13.04
C GLU A 85 5.32 -5.26 -11.52
N ILE A 86 4.38 -4.67 -10.78
CA ILE A 86 4.19 -4.93 -9.35
C ILE A 86 3.87 -6.41 -9.12
N GLY A 87 3.05 -7.01 -10.00
CA GLY A 87 2.65 -8.41 -9.90
C GLY A 87 3.78 -9.39 -10.21
N VAL A 88 4.77 -8.96 -11.00
CA VAL A 88 5.94 -9.76 -11.40
C VAL A 88 7.02 -9.75 -10.32
N ASP A 89 7.20 -8.64 -9.61
CA ASP A 89 8.16 -8.56 -8.51
C ASP A 89 7.71 -9.39 -7.30
N ALA A 90 8.57 -10.30 -6.84
CA ALA A 90 8.23 -11.21 -5.75
C ALA A 90 7.98 -10.47 -4.42
N VAL A 91 8.69 -9.35 -4.18
CA VAL A 91 8.59 -8.60 -2.92
C VAL A 91 7.38 -7.67 -2.94
N GLY A 92 7.27 -6.84 -3.98
CA GLY A 92 6.19 -5.89 -4.21
C GLY A 92 4.85 -6.59 -4.40
N GLY A 93 4.81 -7.61 -5.25
CA GLY A 93 3.61 -8.38 -5.53
C GLY A 93 3.08 -9.09 -4.29
N ALA A 94 3.95 -9.73 -3.51
CA ALA A 94 3.53 -10.41 -2.28
C ALA A 94 3.00 -9.41 -1.24
N ARG A 95 3.66 -8.26 -1.09
CA ARG A 95 3.21 -7.20 -0.17
C ARG A 95 1.84 -6.68 -0.56
N VAL A 96 1.65 -6.24 -1.80
CA VAL A 96 0.37 -5.67 -2.28
C VAL A 96 -0.74 -6.71 -2.20
N SER A 97 -0.47 -7.95 -2.60
CA SER A 97 -1.42 -9.05 -2.46
C SER A 97 -1.82 -9.30 -0.99
N GLY A 98 -0.86 -9.20 -0.07
CA GLY A 98 -1.11 -9.31 1.37
C GLY A 98 -1.96 -8.17 1.92
N GLN A 99 -1.74 -6.94 1.45
CA GLN A 99 -2.53 -5.77 1.84
C GLN A 99 -3.98 -5.85 1.32
N ILE A 100 -4.16 -6.28 0.06
CA ILE A 100 -5.50 -6.55 -0.52
C ILE A 100 -6.22 -7.63 0.29
N GLY A 101 -5.56 -8.75 0.55
CA GLY A 101 -6.12 -9.84 1.34
C GLY A 101 -6.56 -9.39 2.73
N PHE A 102 -5.73 -8.60 3.42
CA PHE A 102 -6.06 -8.08 4.74
C PHE A 102 -7.26 -7.13 4.72
N GLY A 103 -7.33 -6.23 3.73
CA GLY A 103 -8.48 -5.34 3.56
C GLY A 103 -9.78 -6.11 3.33
N LEU A 104 -9.75 -7.14 2.47
CA LEU A 104 -10.90 -8.03 2.24
C LEU A 104 -11.31 -8.79 3.51
N ALA A 105 -10.34 -9.24 4.31
CA ALA A 105 -10.62 -9.88 5.60
C ALA A 105 -11.34 -8.93 6.56
N CYS A 106 -10.90 -7.67 6.63
CA CYS A 106 -11.55 -6.64 7.44
C CYS A 106 -12.96 -6.29 6.95
N LEU A 107 -13.23 -6.42 5.65
CA LEU A 107 -14.55 -6.26 5.05
C LEU A 107 -15.46 -7.50 5.22
N GLY A 108 -14.93 -8.60 5.78
CA GLY A 108 -15.67 -9.85 5.95
C GLY A 108 -15.72 -10.75 4.72
N ASP A 109 -15.04 -10.40 3.62
CA ASP A 109 -14.91 -11.27 2.44
C ASP A 109 -13.84 -12.34 2.67
N ARG A 110 -14.26 -13.41 3.35
CA ARG A 110 -13.37 -14.55 3.67
C ARG A 110 -12.80 -15.22 2.42
N ARG A 111 -13.59 -15.36 1.35
CA ARG A 111 -13.14 -16.07 0.14
C ARG A 111 -12.08 -15.27 -0.59
N GLY A 112 -12.34 -13.98 -0.81
CA GLY A 112 -11.36 -13.05 -1.40
C GLY A 112 -10.10 -12.94 -0.55
N ALA A 113 -10.24 -12.81 0.78
CA ALA A 113 -9.11 -12.75 1.70
C ALA A 113 -8.19 -13.97 1.59
N VAL A 114 -8.75 -15.19 1.61
CA VAL A 114 -7.96 -16.43 1.50
C VAL A 114 -7.29 -16.53 0.13
N HIS A 115 -7.99 -16.18 -0.95
CA HIS A 115 -7.42 -16.17 -2.30
C HIS A 115 -6.18 -15.27 -2.39
N TRP A 116 -6.28 -14.03 -1.90
CA TRP A 116 -5.19 -13.07 -1.94
C TRP A 116 -4.06 -13.40 -0.96
N ALA A 117 -4.37 -13.93 0.23
CA ALA A 117 -3.36 -14.44 1.15
C ALA A 117 -2.53 -15.57 0.54
N TRP A 118 -3.20 -16.48 -0.18
CA TRP A 118 -2.54 -17.57 -0.91
C TRP A 118 -1.66 -17.05 -2.05
N LYS A 119 -2.14 -16.08 -2.83
CA LYS A 119 -1.36 -15.43 -3.88
C LYS A 119 -0.09 -14.79 -3.32
N ALA A 120 -0.20 -14.02 -2.23
CA ALA A 120 0.93 -13.42 -1.55
C ALA A 120 1.93 -14.48 -1.05
N PHE A 121 1.44 -15.57 -0.46
CA PHE A 121 2.29 -16.66 0.05
C PHE A 121 3.05 -17.38 -1.07
N ARG A 122 2.39 -17.60 -2.22
CA ARG A 122 3.02 -18.22 -3.41
C ARG A 122 4.10 -17.34 -4.02
N GLN A 123 3.91 -16.02 -4.02
CA GLN A 123 4.94 -15.07 -4.47
C GLN A 123 6.11 -15.01 -3.49
N ARG A 124 5.84 -14.99 -2.18
CA ARG A 124 6.88 -14.98 -1.15
C ARG A 124 6.40 -15.66 0.13
N ARG A 125 6.98 -16.82 0.45
CA ARG A 125 6.62 -17.61 1.64
C ARG A 125 6.88 -16.87 2.97
N GLN A 126 7.81 -15.92 2.98
CA GLN A 126 8.14 -15.08 4.13
C GLN A 126 7.20 -13.89 4.31
N GLU A 127 6.20 -13.71 3.44
CA GLU A 127 5.26 -12.60 3.53
C GLU A 127 4.28 -12.81 4.70
N TRP A 128 4.59 -12.17 5.82
CA TRP A 128 3.84 -12.31 7.07
C TRP A 128 2.39 -11.82 6.95
N ARG A 129 2.08 -10.93 6.00
CA ARG A 129 0.71 -10.44 5.75
C ARG A 129 -0.24 -11.54 5.31
N SER A 130 0.26 -12.62 4.69
CA SER A 130 -0.56 -13.80 4.40
C SER A 130 -1.11 -14.42 5.67
N ALA A 131 -0.25 -14.64 6.67
CA ALA A 131 -0.66 -15.19 7.96
C ALA A 131 -1.60 -14.23 8.71
N ALA A 132 -1.26 -12.94 8.75
CA ALA A 132 -2.11 -11.90 9.34
C ALA A 132 -3.51 -11.87 8.73
N THR A 133 -3.59 -11.92 7.39
CA THR A 133 -4.87 -11.98 6.65
C THR A 133 -5.70 -13.20 7.05
N LEU A 134 -5.10 -14.39 7.14
CA LEU A 134 -5.82 -15.60 7.51
C LEU A 134 -6.36 -15.53 8.95
N LEU A 135 -5.58 -15.01 9.90
CA LEU A 135 -6.03 -14.83 11.29
C LEU A 135 -7.28 -13.93 11.38
N VAL A 136 -7.33 -12.86 10.58
CA VAL A 136 -8.50 -11.97 10.54
C VAL A 136 -9.66 -12.61 9.78
N ALA A 137 -9.41 -13.25 8.64
CA ALA A 137 -10.43 -13.88 7.81
C ALA A 137 -11.16 -15.03 8.54
N PHE A 138 -10.45 -15.75 9.43
CA PHE A 138 -11.01 -16.79 10.28
C PHE A 138 -11.45 -16.30 11.66
N ARG A 139 -11.49 -14.98 11.89
CA ARG A 139 -11.95 -14.34 13.14
C ARG A 139 -11.19 -14.77 14.40
N VAL A 140 -9.94 -15.21 14.25
CA VAL A 140 -9.04 -15.46 15.40
C VAL A 140 -8.69 -14.15 16.11
N ILE A 141 -8.54 -13.07 15.34
CA ILE A 141 -8.34 -11.70 15.82
C ILE A 141 -9.08 -10.72 14.91
N SER A 142 -9.56 -9.59 15.44
CA SER A 142 -10.13 -8.53 14.59
C SER A 142 -9.01 -7.76 13.87
N GLY A 143 -9.34 -7.17 12.71
CA GLY A 143 -8.38 -6.35 11.95
C GLY A 143 -7.87 -5.15 12.75
N GLU A 144 -8.74 -4.52 13.54
CA GLU A 144 -8.41 -3.38 14.40
C GLU A 144 -7.44 -3.78 15.51
N ARG A 145 -7.67 -4.93 16.16
CA ARG A 145 -6.77 -5.43 17.20
C ARG A 145 -5.40 -5.76 16.64
N LEU A 146 -5.34 -6.39 15.47
CA LEU A 146 -4.06 -6.70 14.84
C LEU A 146 -3.30 -5.43 14.43
N LEU A 147 -3.98 -4.46 13.81
CA LEU A 147 -3.38 -3.16 13.50
C LEU A 147 -2.85 -2.43 14.73
N ALA A 148 -3.62 -2.42 15.83
CA ALA A 148 -3.19 -1.80 17.07
C ALA A 148 -1.91 -2.44 17.62
N ILE A 149 -1.76 -3.76 17.50
CA ILE A 149 -0.52 -4.48 17.86
C ILE A 149 0.62 -4.06 16.92
N LEU A 150 0.39 -4.07 15.60
CA LEU A 150 1.42 -3.72 14.61
C LEU A 150 1.92 -2.28 14.77
N HIS A 151 1.03 -1.33 15.03
CA HIS A 151 1.38 0.08 15.24
C HIS A 151 2.30 0.28 16.45
N ARG A 152 2.21 -0.55 17.50
CA ARG A 152 3.15 -0.49 18.64
C ARG A 152 4.59 -0.78 18.24
N PHE A 153 4.79 -1.49 17.14
CA PHE A 153 6.10 -1.80 16.57
C PHE A 153 6.43 -0.93 15.35
N GLY A 154 5.68 0.15 15.12
CA GLY A 154 5.86 1.02 13.95
C GLY A 154 5.56 0.33 12.61
N ARG A 155 4.77 -0.75 12.62
CA ARG A 155 4.40 -1.50 11.42
C ARG A 155 2.96 -1.21 11.01
N GLY A 156 2.76 -1.00 9.72
CA GLY A 156 1.45 -1.10 9.08
C GLY A 156 1.22 -2.48 8.48
N VAL A 157 0.02 -2.68 7.93
CA VAL A 157 -0.24 -3.74 6.96
C VAL A 157 0.13 -3.20 5.59
#